data_AF-A0A2G9RS24-F1
#
_entry.id   AF-A0A2G9RS24-F1
#
_cell.length_a   1.000
_cell.length_b   1.000
_cell.length_c   1.000
_cell.angle_alpha   90.00
_cell.angle_beta   90.00
_cell.angle_gamma   90.00
#
_symmetry.space_group_name_H-M   'P 1'
#
loop_
_entity.id
_entity.type
_entity.pdbx_description
1 polymer ?
#
loop_
_entity_poly.entity_id
_entity_poly.type
_entity_poly.pdbx_seq_one_letter_code
_entity_poly.pdbx_strand_id
1 'polypeptide(L)'
;GLTDPTCSMGWAQYGQSCYYVSSNSQPWNASKKDCEDKKAHLVVINDQQEMNFLRGISKVSDLWIGLTDADGTWKWVDGTPYGITPKFWESNQPDDWTGHGLGGGEDCVELRGGHEWNDDHCSQRYKYICEKKVL
;
A
#
# COMPACT_ATOMS: atom_id res chain seq x y z
N GLY A 1 -3.69 25.22 -25.47
CA GLY A 1 -3.77 23.77 -25.69
C GLY A 1 -3.45 23.13 -24.37
N LEU A 2 -4.44 22.54 -23.72
CA LEU A 2 -4.25 21.89 -22.43
C LEU A 2 -3.87 20.45 -22.74
N THR A 3 -2.64 20.06 -22.40
CA THR A 3 -2.26 18.65 -22.40
C THR A 3 -3.12 17.95 -21.36
N ASP A 4 -3.87 16.92 -21.77
CA ASP A 4 -4.58 16.08 -20.81
C ASP A 4 -3.58 15.62 -19.75
N PRO A 5 -3.89 15.78 -18.47
CA PRO A 5 -2.94 15.45 -17.45
C PRO A 5 -2.75 13.94 -17.40
N THR A 6 -1.51 13.54 -17.63
CA THR A 6 -1.09 12.14 -17.71
C THR A 6 -0.03 11.88 -16.65
N CYS A 7 -0.02 10.65 -16.13
CA CYS A 7 1.00 10.24 -15.17
C CYS A 7 2.41 10.30 -15.77
N SER A 8 3.40 10.69 -14.96
CA SER A 8 4.80 10.71 -15.38
C SER A 8 5.29 9.31 -15.79
N MET A 9 6.33 9.24 -16.63
CA MET A 9 6.94 7.97 -17.02
C MET A 9 7.30 7.13 -15.78
N GLY A 10 6.95 5.83 -15.83
CA GLY A 10 7.13 4.90 -14.70
C GLY A 10 5.95 4.83 -13.73
N TRP A 11 4.91 5.63 -13.92
CA TRP A 11 3.66 5.54 -13.17
C TRP A 11 2.54 5.00 -14.06
N ALA A 12 1.74 4.09 -13.53
CA ALA A 12 0.52 3.61 -14.18
C ALA A 12 -0.65 4.53 -13.81
N GLN A 13 -1.51 4.87 -14.76
CA GLN A 13 -2.70 5.68 -14.52
C GLN A 13 -3.94 4.81 -14.35
N TYR A 14 -4.73 5.07 -13.32
CA TYR A 14 -6.06 4.50 -13.15
C TYR A 14 -6.99 5.52 -12.50
N GLY A 15 -8.11 5.82 -13.17
CA GLY A 15 -9.00 6.91 -12.78
C GLY A 15 -8.25 8.26 -12.71
N GLN A 16 -8.38 8.94 -11.58
CA GLN A 16 -7.73 10.23 -11.29
C GLN A 16 -6.44 10.09 -10.46
N SER A 17 -5.87 8.89 -10.38
CA SER A 17 -4.66 8.60 -9.62
C SER A 17 -3.56 8.00 -10.51
N CYS A 18 -2.33 8.21 -10.07
CA CYS A 18 -1.09 7.66 -10.61
C CYS A 18 -0.46 6.73 -9.58
N TYR A 19 -0.01 5.56 -10.03
CA TYR A 19 0.51 4.49 -9.18
C TYR A 19 1.93 4.12 -9.59
N TYR A 20 2.84 4.05 -8.62
CA TYR A 20 4.23 3.65 -8.82
C TYR A 20 4.53 2.40 -8.02
N VAL A 21 4.92 1.32 -8.68
CA VAL A 21 5.41 0.10 -8.04
C VAL A 21 6.93 0.18 -7.92
N SER A 22 7.45 0.07 -6.70
CA SER A 22 8.90 0.18 -6.46
C SER A 22 9.69 -0.96 -7.11
N SER A 23 10.93 -0.67 -7.48
CA SER A 23 11.87 -1.69 -7.95
C SER A 23 12.64 -2.36 -6.80
N ASN A 24 12.73 -1.71 -5.65
CA ASN A 24 13.47 -2.14 -4.47
C ASN A 24 12.55 -2.43 -3.28
N SER A 25 13.01 -3.33 -2.40
CA SER A 25 12.29 -3.67 -1.17
C SER A 25 12.83 -2.91 0.04
N GLN A 26 11.94 -2.40 0.89
CA GLN A 26 12.24 -1.56 2.05
C GLN A 26 11.26 -1.81 3.22
N PRO A 27 11.65 -1.46 4.47
CA PRO A 27 10.71 -1.40 5.60
C PRO A 27 9.56 -0.43 5.34
N TRP A 28 8.40 -0.66 5.96
CA TRP A 28 7.19 0.12 5.71
C TRP A 28 7.41 1.63 5.90
N ASN A 29 8.07 2.03 7.00
CA ASN A 29 8.37 3.44 7.27
C ASN A 29 9.30 4.09 6.22
N ALA A 30 10.26 3.33 5.68
CA ALA A 30 11.13 3.82 4.62
C ALA A 30 10.37 3.95 3.29
N SER A 31 9.50 2.99 2.98
CA SER A 31 8.60 3.00 1.82
C SER A 31 7.64 4.19 1.86
N LYS A 32 7.03 4.47 3.02
CA LYS A 32 6.20 5.65 3.26
C LYS A 32 6.96 6.94 2.93
N LYS A 33 8.16 7.07 3.48
CA LYS A 33 9.01 8.24 3.24
C LYS A 33 9.37 8.39 1.75
N ASP A 34 9.69 7.30 1.04
CA ASP A 34 10.00 7.36 -0.39
C ASP A 34 8.81 7.85 -1.22
N CYS A 35 7.59 7.41 -0.89
CA CYS A 35 6.38 7.94 -1.54
C CYS A 35 6.18 9.43 -1.25
N GLU A 36 6.38 9.89 -0.01
CA GLU A 36 6.30 11.31 0.36
C GLU A 36 7.32 12.18 -0.40
N ASP A 37 8.55 11.68 -0.54
CA ASP A 37 9.61 12.34 -1.32
C ASP A 37 9.23 12.45 -2.81
N LYS A 38 8.38 11.54 -3.31
CA LYS A 38 7.77 11.56 -4.67
C LYS A 38 6.49 12.41 -4.77
N LYS A 39 6.13 13.15 -3.71
CA LYS A 39 4.85 13.89 -3.59
C LYS A 39 3.63 12.99 -3.78
N ALA A 40 3.73 11.80 -3.18
CA ALA A 40 2.74 10.74 -3.15
C ALA A 40 2.59 10.23 -1.72
N HIS A 41 1.72 9.25 -1.52
CA HIS A 41 1.63 8.46 -0.29
C HIS A 41 1.71 6.97 -0.64
N LEU A 42 1.93 6.08 0.34
CA LEU A 42 1.66 4.66 0.10
C LEU A 42 0.18 4.49 -0.28
N VAL A 43 -0.11 3.58 -1.21
CA VAL A 43 -1.45 3.45 -1.81
C VAL A 43 -2.53 3.26 -0.75
N VAL A 44 -3.66 3.97 -0.93
CA VAL A 44 -4.84 3.89 -0.06
C VAL A 44 -5.97 3.31 -0.89
N ILE A 45 -6.46 2.14 -0.50
CA ILE A 45 -7.39 1.38 -1.34
C ILE A 45 -8.83 1.78 -1.00
N ASN A 46 -9.44 2.56 -1.88
CA ASN A 46 -10.73 3.21 -1.67
C ASN A 46 -11.91 2.33 -2.10
N ASP A 47 -11.71 1.48 -3.12
CA ASP A 47 -12.78 0.65 -3.67
C ASP A 47 -12.27 -0.67 -4.30
N GLN A 48 -13.22 -1.51 -4.72
CA GLN A 48 -12.94 -2.82 -5.32
C GLN A 48 -12.27 -2.71 -6.69
N GLN A 49 -12.58 -1.66 -7.45
CA GLN A 49 -12.07 -1.48 -8.80
C GLN A 49 -10.59 -1.06 -8.77
N GLU A 50 -10.21 -0.20 -7.83
CA GLU A 50 -8.84 0.12 -7.49
C GLU A 50 -8.07 -1.14 -7.09
N MET A 51 -8.61 -1.96 -6.17
CA MET A 51 -7.95 -3.21 -5.77
C MET A 51 -7.72 -4.17 -6.97
N ASN A 52 -8.68 -4.26 -7.88
CA ASN A 52 -8.54 -5.07 -9.10
C ASN A 52 -7.46 -4.52 -10.04
N PHE A 53 -7.36 -3.21 -10.17
CA PHE A 53 -6.28 -2.56 -10.91
C PHE A 53 -4.91 -2.85 -10.27
N LEU A 54 -4.79 -2.74 -8.94
CA LEU A 54 -3.56 -3.00 -8.21
C LEU A 54 -3.06 -4.44 -8.41
N ARG A 55 -3.96 -5.43 -8.37
CA ARG A 55 -3.65 -6.84 -8.68
C ARG A 55 -3.00 -7.01 -10.06
N GLY A 56 -3.45 -6.22 -11.04
CA GLY A 56 -2.90 -6.23 -12.40
C GLY A 56 -1.47 -5.69 -12.50
N ILE A 57 -1.08 -4.73 -11.66
CA ILE A 57 0.25 -4.09 -11.70
C ILE A 57 1.25 -4.67 -10.69
N SER A 58 0.77 -5.47 -9.72
CA SER A 58 1.56 -6.00 -8.60
C SER A 58 2.53 -7.13 -8.97
N LYS A 59 2.32 -7.81 -10.11
CA LYS A 59 3.22 -8.86 -10.65
C LYS A 59 3.64 -9.94 -9.65
N VAL A 60 2.72 -10.40 -8.81
CA VAL A 60 2.96 -11.50 -7.83
C VAL A 60 4.11 -11.19 -6.86
N SER A 61 4.17 -9.96 -6.36
CA SER A 61 5.14 -9.54 -5.33
C SER A 61 4.40 -9.10 -4.07
N ASP A 62 5.01 -9.36 -2.91
CA ASP A 62 4.62 -8.78 -1.62
C ASP A 62 4.89 -7.28 -1.65
N LEU A 63 3.88 -6.48 -1.30
CA LEU A 63 3.85 -5.03 -1.55
C LEU A 63 3.23 -4.27 -0.39
N TRP A 64 3.98 -3.39 0.27
CA TRP A 64 3.42 -2.49 1.26
C TRP A 64 2.35 -1.57 0.69
N ILE A 65 1.27 -1.41 1.46
CA ILE A 65 0.20 -0.43 1.24
C ILE A 65 0.16 0.56 2.39
N GLY A 66 -0.62 1.63 2.23
CA GLY A 66 -0.68 2.74 3.17
C GLY A 66 -1.52 2.49 4.42
N LEU A 67 -1.60 1.25 4.92
CA LEU A 67 -2.38 0.87 6.09
C LEU A 67 -1.47 0.35 7.20
N THR A 68 -1.69 0.82 8.43
CA THR A 68 -0.96 0.43 9.64
C THR A 68 -1.84 0.60 10.87
N ASP A 69 -1.60 -0.15 11.92
CA ASP A 69 -2.20 0.01 13.25
C ASP A 69 -1.16 0.16 14.37
N ALA A 70 0.06 0.63 14.05
CA ALA A 70 1.15 0.82 15.00
C ALA A 70 0.84 1.75 16.21
N ASP A 71 -0.32 2.42 16.21
CA ASP A 71 -0.85 3.20 17.35
C ASP A 71 -2.06 2.56 18.06
N GLY A 72 -2.30 1.27 17.79
CA GLY A 72 -3.37 0.45 18.34
C GLY A 72 -4.67 0.48 17.53
N THR A 73 -4.71 1.18 16.39
CA THR A 73 -5.90 1.24 15.52
C THR A 73 -5.53 1.37 14.04
N TRP A 74 -6.21 0.62 13.16
CA TRP A 74 -6.01 0.70 11.71
C TRP A 74 -6.25 2.09 11.13
N LYS A 75 -5.23 2.64 10.44
CA LYS A 75 -5.24 3.97 9.81
C LYS A 75 -4.61 3.96 8.43
N TRP A 76 -5.29 4.63 7.50
CA TRP A 76 -4.71 4.98 6.20
C TRP A 76 -3.78 6.19 6.34
N VAL A 77 -2.66 6.17 5.60
CA VAL A 77 -1.63 7.23 5.63
C VAL A 77 -2.11 8.60 5.16
N ASP A 78 -3.20 8.67 4.40
CA ASP A 78 -3.82 9.92 3.92
C ASP A 78 -4.92 10.45 4.85
N GLY A 79 -5.24 9.71 5.93
CA GLY A 79 -6.31 10.04 6.87
C GLY A 79 -7.71 9.57 6.44
N THR A 80 -7.84 8.84 5.34
CA THR A 80 -9.11 8.20 4.96
C THR A 80 -9.59 7.30 6.10
N PRO A 81 -10.86 7.41 6.55
CA PRO A 81 -11.33 6.59 7.67
C PRO A 81 -11.31 5.10 7.31
N TYR A 82 -10.59 4.28 8.08
CA TYR A 82 -10.54 2.83 7.84
C TYR A 82 -11.95 2.22 7.77
N GLY A 83 -12.88 2.66 8.62
CA GLY A 83 -14.25 2.14 8.68
C GLY A 83 -15.06 2.24 7.39
N ILE A 84 -14.73 3.13 6.46
CA ILE A 84 -15.53 3.37 5.24
C ILE A 84 -14.99 2.69 3.98
N THR A 85 -13.78 2.14 4.00
CA THR A 85 -13.18 1.45 2.83
C THR A 85 -13.58 -0.04 2.78
N PRO A 86 -13.51 -0.74 1.64
CA PRO A 86 -13.58 -2.19 1.63
C PRO A 86 -12.36 -2.82 2.31
N LYS A 87 -12.47 -4.07 2.74
CA LYS A 87 -11.41 -4.84 3.42
C LYS A 87 -11.09 -6.05 2.58
N PHE A 88 -9.82 -6.23 2.23
CA PHE A 88 -9.37 -7.33 1.37
C PHE A 88 -8.41 -8.27 2.09
N TRP A 89 -8.59 -8.46 3.40
CA TRP A 89 -7.81 -9.38 4.22
C TRP A 89 -7.81 -10.80 3.64
N GLU A 90 -6.64 -11.44 3.70
CA GLU A 90 -6.51 -12.88 3.53
C GLU A 90 -7.31 -13.60 4.62
N SER A 91 -7.71 -14.85 4.37
CA SER A 91 -8.39 -15.65 5.39
C SER A 91 -7.55 -15.73 6.66
N ASN A 92 -8.18 -15.42 7.80
CA ASN A 92 -7.60 -15.35 9.13
C ASN A 92 -6.72 -14.13 9.42
N GLN A 93 -6.66 -13.15 8.53
CA GLN A 93 -5.98 -11.87 8.77
C GLN A 93 -6.96 -10.73 9.14
N PRO A 94 -6.51 -9.72 9.90
CA PRO A 94 -5.19 -9.63 10.55
C PRO A 94 -5.08 -10.47 11.82
N ASP A 95 -3.90 -11.00 12.13
CA ASP A 95 -3.66 -11.91 13.27
C ASP A 95 -2.61 -11.45 14.29
N ASP A 96 -1.95 -10.30 14.07
CA ASP A 96 -0.94 -9.72 14.96
C ASP A 96 0.11 -10.77 15.39
N TRP A 97 0.58 -11.57 14.43
CA TRP A 97 1.33 -12.79 14.74
C TRP A 97 2.70 -12.50 15.37
N THR A 98 2.90 -12.88 16.63
CA THR A 98 4.18 -12.64 17.33
C THR A 98 5.26 -13.72 17.10
N GLY A 99 4.99 -14.73 16.25
CA GLY A 99 5.84 -15.93 16.12
C GLY A 99 7.09 -15.74 15.25
N HIS A 100 7.24 -14.61 14.56
CA HIS A 100 8.40 -14.29 13.71
C HIS A 100 9.68 -13.99 14.51
N GLY A 101 9.59 -13.73 15.83
CA GLY A 101 10.76 -13.52 16.69
C GLY A 101 11.49 -12.18 16.50
N LEU A 102 10.80 -11.17 15.93
CA LEU A 102 11.35 -9.81 15.73
C LEU A 102 11.00 -8.84 16.88
N GLY A 103 10.19 -9.30 17.84
CA GLY A 103 9.64 -8.49 18.92
C GLY A 103 8.38 -7.75 18.47
N GLY A 104 7.39 -7.62 19.36
CA GLY A 104 6.07 -7.13 18.97
C GLY A 104 5.31 -8.13 18.10
N GLY A 105 4.20 -7.69 17.51
CA GLY A 105 3.47 -8.40 16.47
C GLY A 105 3.53 -7.64 15.14
N GLU A 106 2.41 -7.58 14.42
CA GLU A 106 2.37 -7.25 13.01
C GLU A 106 1.53 -5.99 12.74
N ASP A 107 2.18 -4.83 12.61
CA ASP A 107 1.48 -3.54 12.61
C ASP A 107 1.33 -2.88 11.22
N CYS A 108 1.82 -3.51 10.14
CA CYS A 108 1.90 -2.90 8.81
C CYS A 108 1.34 -3.82 7.72
N VAL A 109 0.58 -3.27 6.78
CA VAL A 109 -0.16 -4.11 5.81
C VAL A 109 0.53 -4.19 4.46
N GLU A 110 0.64 -5.42 3.94
CA GLU A 110 1.10 -5.73 2.60
C GLU A 110 0.03 -6.43 1.75
N LEU A 111 0.16 -6.33 0.42
CA LEU A 111 -0.54 -7.19 -0.52
C LEU A 111 0.27 -8.48 -0.69
N ARG A 112 -0.12 -9.54 0.01
CA ARG A 112 0.56 -10.84 -0.08
C ARG A 112 0.41 -11.41 -1.47
N GLY A 113 1.54 -11.66 -2.13
CA GLY A 113 1.59 -12.05 -3.54
C GLY A 113 0.85 -11.07 -4.48
N GLY A 114 0.59 -9.84 -4.05
CA GLY A 114 -0.19 -8.86 -4.82
C GLY A 114 -1.70 -9.11 -4.85
N HIS A 115 -2.28 -9.92 -3.95
CA HIS A 115 -3.67 -10.39 -4.04
C HIS A 115 -4.59 -9.97 -2.88
N GLU A 116 -4.27 -10.38 -1.66
CA GLU A 116 -5.02 -10.12 -0.43
C GLU A 116 -4.13 -9.42 0.60
N TRP A 117 -4.75 -8.83 1.62
CA TRP A 117 -4.04 -8.10 2.67
C TRP A 117 -3.56 -9.05 3.76
N ASN A 118 -2.35 -8.80 4.22
CA ASN A 118 -1.76 -9.41 5.40
C ASN A 118 -1.09 -8.31 6.22
N ASP A 119 -1.30 -8.29 7.52
CA ASP A 119 -0.45 -7.56 8.46
C ASP A 119 0.85 -8.33 8.62
N ASP A 120 1.97 -7.61 8.61
CA ASP A 120 3.29 -8.18 8.82
C ASP A 120 4.11 -7.18 9.64
N HIS A 121 5.18 -7.68 10.25
CA HIS A 121 6.07 -6.88 11.05
C HIS A 121 6.68 -5.75 10.19
N CYS A 122 6.50 -4.50 10.60
CA CYS A 122 6.85 -3.30 9.81
C CYS A 122 8.32 -3.21 9.35
N SER A 123 9.23 -3.99 9.97
CA SER A 123 10.64 -4.06 9.57
C SER A 123 10.90 -4.98 8.37
N GLN A 124 9.92 -5.80 7.95
CA GLN A 124 10.05 -6.64 6.77
C GLN A 124 10.32 -5.80 5.52
N ARG A 125 10.96 -6.42 4.54
CA ARG A 125 11.41 -5.73 3.33
C ARG A 125 10.59 -6.18 2.14
N TYR A 126 9.55 -5.43 1.85
CA TYR A 126 8.71 -5.61 0.66
C TYR A 126 8.89 -4.47 -0.33
N LYS A 127 8.51 -4.73 -1.58
CA LYS A 127 8.26 -3.63 -2.52
C LYS A 127 7.08 -2.82 -2.01
N TYR A 128 6.75 -1.73 -2.66
CA TYR A 128 5.66 -0.86 -2.23
C TYR A 128 5.00 -0.17 -3.40
N ILE A 129 3.77 0.29 -3.18
CA ILE A 129 3.00 1.04 -4.17
C ILE A 129 2.79 2.45 -3.64
N CYS A 130 3.25 3.46 -4.40
CA CYS A 130 2.91 4.85 -4.14
C CYS A 130 1.71 5.28 -4.99
N GLU A 131 0.87 6.16 -4.45
CA GLU A 131 -0.28 6.76 -5.12
C GLU A 131 -0.24 8.30 -5.00
N LYS A 132 -0.62 8.99 -6.07
CA LYS A 132 -0.92 10.43 -6.06
C LYS A 132 -2.00 10.78 -7.06
N LYS A 133 -2.69 11.90 -6.90
CA LYS A 133 -3.64 12.39 -7.91
C LYS A 133 -2.92 12.85 -9.18
N VAL A 134 -3.61 12.69 -10.31
CA VAL A 134 -3.25 13.28 -11.60
C VAL A 134 -3.27 14.81 -11.43
N LEU A 135 -2.23 15.50 -11.91
CA LEU A 135 -2.01 16.95 -11.74
C LEU A 135 -2.89 17.82 -12.62
#